data_AF-E0UMG5-F1
#
_entry.id   AF-E0UMG5-F1
#
_cell.length_a   1.000
_cell.length_b   1.000
_cell.length_c   1.000
_cell.angle_alpha   90.00
_cell.angle_beta   90.00
_cell.angle_gamma   90.00
#
_symmetry.space_group_name_H-M   'P 1'
#
loop_
_entity.id
_entity.type
_entity.pdbx_description
1 polymer ?
#
loop_
_entity_poly.entity_id
_entity_poly.type
_entity_poly.pdbx_seq_one_letter_code
_entity_poly.pdbx_strand_id
1 'polypeptide(L)'
;MTILTSQFNLRTDNNGLAGVILNSPLNTGDTFFVEVLMGDIRSNAVGITSSNINLSFAPNQLQNINSPFDTVSLSSPLLPSTFLLGRTGNLDNNIGLITNLGAGSIPSFGIGSPMGINQLDTFSLFHFQVIEMNNSILTLNIDLSQTGFADGTFANQSPNQNQFAQTIMINHSQPITESSPILAIFLVGTLLLLNKFLITELFPNRIDRNKGKANKFFKN
;
A
#
# COMPACT_ATOMS: atom_id res chain seq x y z
N MET A 1 1.51 0.48 -37.75
CA MET A 1 1.56 -0.05 -36.38
C MET A 1 1.04 1.04 -35.48
N THR A 2 0.14 0.72 -34.54
CA THR A 2 -0.55 1.74 -33.75
C THR A 2 -0.32 1.45 -32.27
N ILE A 3 0.55 2.25 -31.68
CA ILE A 3 1.03 2.07 -30.31
C ILE A 3 0.24 2.97 -29.37
N LEU A 4 -0.32 2.40 -28.31
CA LEU A 4 -0.84 3.15 -27.16
C LEU A 4 0.25 3.30 -26.10
N THR A 5 0.55 4.53 -25.70
CA THR A 5 1.38 4.77 -24.52
C THR A 5 0.48 4.89 -23.29
N SER A 6 0.84 4.22 -22.20
CA SER A 6 0.08 4.26 -20.95
C SER A 6 0.98 4.14 -19.76
N GLN A 7 0.54 4.66 -18.62
CA GLN A 7 1.27 4.61 -17.35
C GLN A 7 0.28 4.38 -16.21
N PHE A 8 0.74 3.69 -15.18
CA PHE A 8 -0.06 3.33 -14.01
C PHE A 8 0.66 3.82 -12.75
N ASN A 9 0.02 4.73 -12.02
CA ASN A 9 0.62 5.39 -10.86
C ASN A 9 -0.24 5.19 -9.61
N LEU A 10 0.43 5.09 -8.47
CA LEU A 10 -0.18 5.27 -7.16
C LEU A 10 0.06 6.70 -6.71
N ARG A 11 -0.95 7.36 -6.15
CA ARG A 11 -0.84 8.73 -5.67
C ARG A 11 -1.35 8.83 -4.24
N THR A 12 -0.71 9.70 -3.45
CA THR A 12 -1.15 9.99 -2.08
C THR A 12 -2.56 10.57 -2.09
N ASP A 13 -3.38 10.25 -1.10
CA ASP A 13 -4.61 10.98 -0.85
C ASP A 13 -4.32 12.24 -0.01
N ASN A 14 -4.68 13.41 -0.52
CA ASN A 14 -4.60 14.69 0.17
C ASN A 14 -6.00 15.25 0.40
N ASN A 15 -6.73 14.67 1.36
CA ASN A 15 -8.10 15.05 1.73
C ASN A 15 -9.12 14.90 0.60
N GLY A 16 -9.11 13.74 -0.08
CA GLY A 16 -9.99 13.41 -1.19
C GLY A 16 -9.48 13.86 -2.55
N LEU A 17 -8.26 14.41 -2.62
CA LEU A 17 -7.62 14.84 -3.87
C LEU A 17 -6.32 14.07 -4.10
N ALA A 18 -6.11 13.61 -5.34
CA ALA A 18 -4.87 12.93 -5.72
C ALA A 18 -3.67 13.89 -5.62
N GLY A 19 -2.67 13.48 -4.85
CA GLY A 19 -1.44 14.25 -4.61
C GLY A 19 -0.25 13.75 -5.43
N VAL A 20 0.90 13.64 -4.75
CA VAL A 20 2.16 13.22 -5.35
C VAL A 20 2.21 11.71 -5.56
N ILE A 21 3.19 11.22 -6.31
CA ILE A 21 3.42 9.77 -6.48
C ILE A 21 3.72 9.13 -5.12
N LEU A 22 3.00 8.06 -4.82
CA LEU A 22 3.15 7.29 -3.58
C LEU A 22 4.34 6.33 -3.73
N ASN A 23 5.39 6.56 -2.94
CA ASN A 23 6.62 5.75 -2.94
C ASN A 23 6.93 5.11 -1.57
N SER A 24 6.01 5.22 -0.62
CA SER A 24 6.12 4.65 0.72
C SER A 24 5.04 3.59 0.94
N PRO A 25 5.28 2.61 1.83
CA PRO A 25 4.24 1.70 2.26
C PRO A 25 3.06 2.43 2.89
N LEU A 26 1.86 1.88 2.70
CA LEU A 26 0.61 2.31 3.34
C LEU A 26 0.37 1.55 4.64
N ASN A 27 -0.52 2.05 5.48
CA ASN A 27 -1.03 1.38 6.66
C ASN A 27 -2.51 1.02 6.46
N THR A 28 -3.02 0.08 7.26
CA THR A 28 -4.47 -0.16 7.34
C THR A 28 -5.20 1.14 7.69
N GLY A 29 -6.26 1.44 6.96
CA GLY A 29 -7.04 2.66 7.06
C GLY A 29 -6.61 3.76 6.10
N ASP A 30 -5.36 3.74 5.60
CA ASP A 30 -4.88 4.74 4.66
C ASP A 30 -5.67 4.67 3.34
N THR A 31 -5.91 5.85 2.77
CA THR A 31 -6.51 6.00 1.46
C THR A 31 -5.48 6.49 0.45
N PHE A 32 -5.68 6.10 -0.80
CA PHE A 32 -4.77 6.44 -1.89
C PHE A 32 -5.52 6.43 -3.22
N PHE A 33 -4.90 7.04 -4.23
CA PHE A 33 -5.42 7.04 -5.57
C PHE A 33 -4.63 6.12 -6.49
N VAL A 34 -5.35 5.53 -7.43
CA VAL A 34 -4.80 4.74 -8.52
C VAL A 34 -5.10 5.50 -9.81
N GLU A 35 -4.07 5.99 -10.48
CA GLU A 35 -4.17 6.80 -11.69
C GLU A 35 -3.75 5.98 -12.91
N VAL A 36 -4.62 5.97 -13.92
CA VAL A 36 -4.36 5.40 -15.25
C VAL A 36 -4.16 6.56 -16.22
N LEU A 37 -2.96 6.68 -16.75
CA LEU A 37 -2.60 7.65 -17.79
C LEU A 37 -2.55 6.95 -19.14
N MET A 38 -3.04 7.60 -20.18
CA MET A 38 -2.97 7.12 -21.57
C MET A 38 -2.66 8.26 -22.53
N GLY A 39 -1.95 7.96 -23.62
CA GLY A 39 -1.52 8.94 -24.60
C GLY A 39 -1.25 8.37 -25.98
N ASP A 40 -1.63 9.14 -26.99
CA ASP A 40 -1.18 9.01 -28.37
C ASP A 40 0.11 9.82 -28.55
N ILE A 41 1.25 9.16 -28.44
CA ILE A 41 2.59 9.78 -28.58
C ILE A 41 3.24 9.35 -29.90
N ARG A 42 2.43 8.96 -30.89
CA ARG A 42 2.92 8.71 -32.25
C ARG A 42 3.38 10.03 -32.87
N SER A 43 4.29 9.97 -33.83
CA SER A 43 4.77 11.17 -34.54
C SER A 43 3.65 11.93 -35.27
N ASN A 44 2.55 11.25 -35.57
CA ASN A 44 1.33 11.79 -36.16
C ASN A 44 0.15 11.72 -35.17
N ALA A 45 0.39 12.02 -33.89
CA ALA A 45 -0.63 11.92 -32.85
C ALA A 45 -1.91 12.69 -33.21
N VAL A 46 -3.04 12.01 -33.10
CA VAL A 46 -4.39 12.56 -33.30
C VAL A 46 -5.25 12.40 -32.05
N GLY A 47 -4.74 11.66 -31.05
CA GLY A 47 -5.36 11.47 -29.75
C GLY A 47 -6.29 10.26 -29.70
N ILE A 48 -6.54 9.83 -28.47
CA ILE A 48 -7.37 8.67 -28.15
C ILE A 48 -8.84 9.10 -28.10
N THR A 49 -9.71 8.34 -28.74
CA THR A 49 -11.16 8.61 -28.79
C THR A 49 -11.98 7.58 -28.05
N SER A 50 -11.45 6.40 -27.74
CA SER A 50 -12.11 5.41 -26.89
C SER A 50 -11.09 4.56 -26.16
N SER A 51 -11.47 3.99 -25.03
CA SER A 51 -10.75 2.88 -24.40
C SER A 51 -11.67 2.15 -23.41
N ASN A 52 -11.27 0.93 -23.05
CA ASN A 52 -11.93 0.11 -22.05
C ASN A 52 -10.87 -0.56 -21.18
N ILE A 53 -11.07 -0.52 -19.86
CA ILE A 53 -10.16 -1.14 -18.89
C ILE A 53 -10.91 -2.04 -17.91
N ASN A 54 -10.18 -3.04 -17.43
CA ASN A 54 -10.55 -3.86 -16.27
C ASN A 54 -9.47 -3.70 -15.20
N LEU A 55 -9.88 -3.56 -13.94
CA LEU A 55 -8.98 -3.52 -12.79
C LEU A 55 -9.36 -4.64 -11.83
N SER A 56 -8.39 -5.43 -11.39
CA SER A 56 -8.56 -6.36 -10.27
C SER A 56 -7.68 -5.97 -9.10
N PHE A 57 -8.19 -6.24 -7.90
CA PHE A 57 -7.53 -5.99 -6.62
C PHE A 57 -7.89 -7.10 -5.64
N ALA A 58 -7.08 -7.28 -4.60
CA ALA A 58 -7.39 -8.28 -3.59
C ALA A 58 -8.44 -7.72 -2.60
N PRO A 59 -9.69 -8.23 -2.59
CA PRO A 59 -10.81 -7.61 -1.88
C PRO A 59 -10.73 -7.74 -0.36
N ASN A 60 -9.83 -8.59 0.14
CA ASN A 60 -9.56 -8.72 1.58
C ASN A 60 -8.49 -7.71 2.06
N GLN A 61 -7.83 -7.00 1.15
CA GLN A 61 -6.72 -6.09 1.47
C GLN A 61 -7.04 -4.65 1.05
N LEU A 62 -7.79 -4.48 -0.02
CA LEU A 62 -8.14 -3.19 -0.60
C LEU A 62 -9.64 -3.09 -0.85
N GLN A 63 -10.18 -1.89 -0.71
CA GLN A 63 -11.55 -1.56 -1.07
C GLN A 63 -11.56 -0.33 -1.97
N ASN A 64 -12.28 -0.36 -3.08
CA ASN A 64 -12.58 0.87 -3.82
C ASN A 64 -13.67 1.64 -3.07
N ILE A 65 -13.41 2.93 -2.82
CA ILE A 65 -14.26 3.80 -2.01
C ILE A 65 -14.84 4.98 -2.82
N ASN A 66 -14.77 4.94 -4.15
CA ASN A 66 -15.49 5.91 -4.98
C ASN A 66 -17.00 5.78 -4.69
N SER A 67 -17.59 6.82 -4.08
CA SER A 67 -18.97 6.81 -3.63
C SER A 67 -19.70 8.09 -4.07
N PRO A 68 -20.67 8.02 -5.01
CA PRO A 68 -21.04 6.82 -5.76
C PRO A 68 -19.95 6.39 -6.76
N PHE A 69 -19.95 5.10 -7.14
CA PHE A 69 -19.21 4.63 -8.32
C PHE A 69 -20.00 5.02 -9.58
N ASP A 70 -20.00 6.31 -9.92
CA ASP A 70 -20.80 6.87 -11.00
C ASP A 70 -19.98 7.02 -12.27
N THR A 71 -20.22 6.16 -13.24
CA THR A 71 -19.56 6.23 -14.56
C THR A 71 -20.29 7.16 -15.53
N VAL A 72 -21.54 7.52 -15.26
CA VAL A 72 -22.39 8.31 -16.17
C VAL A 72 -22.09 9.80 -16.02
N SER A 73 -21.83 10.26 -14.80
CA SER A 73 -21.48 11.66 -14.57
C SER A 73 -20.17 12.05 -15.26
N LEU A 74 -20.18 13.24 -15.89
CA LEU A 74 -19.00 13.85 -16.50
C LEU A 74 -18.07 14.52 -15.47
N SER A 75 -18.55 14.76 -14.25
CA SER A 75 -17.72 15.24 -13.14
C SER A 75 -17.01 14.11 -12.41
N SER A 76 -17.38 12.86 -12.69
CA SER A 76 -16.73 11.69 -12.11
C SER A 76 -15.31 11.53 -12.66
N PRO A 77 -14.32 11.26 -11.79
CA PRO A 77 -12.93 11.04 -12.22
C PRO A 77 -12.70 9.63 -12.79
N LEU A 78 -13.73 8.77 -12.82
CA LEU A 78 -13.61 7.39 -13.27
C LEU A 78 -13.38 7.27 -14.78
N LEU A 79 -13.85 8.24 -15.57
CA LEU A 79 -13.75 8.25 -17.03
C LEU A 79 -13.57 9.69 -17.54
N PRO A 80 -12.83 9.94 -18.63
CA PRO A 80 -12.53 11.29 -19.11
C PRO A 80 -13.80 12.08 -19.38
N SER A 81 -13.88 13.33 -18.94
CA SER A 81 -15.05 14.18 -19.17
C SER A 81 -15.29 14.49 -20.66
N THR A 82 -14.27 14.34 -21.50
CA THR A 82 -14.34 14.48 -22.96
C THR A 82 -14.94 13.25 -23.66
N PHE A 83 -15.06 12.11 -22.98
CA PHE A 83 -15.62 10.88 -23.54
C PHE A 83 -17.11 10.78 -23.18
N LEU A 84 -17.95 11.35 -24.05
CA LEU A 84 -19.39 11.53 -23.78
C LEU A 84 -20.27 10.32 -24.11
N LEU A 85 -19.73 9.32 -24.80
CA LEU A 85 -20.51 8.19 -25.33
C LEU A 85 -20.16 6.89 -24.63
N GLY A 86 -21.17 6.03 -24.49
CA GLY A 86 -20.99 4.65 -24.03
C GLY A 86 -20.25 4.54 -22.69
N ARG A 87 -20.47 5.50 -21.78
CA ARG A 87 -19.84 5.51 -20.46
C ARG A 87 -20.38 4.34 -19.62
N THR A 88 -19.54 3.36 -19.34
CA THR A 88 -19.90 2.14 -18.61
C THR A 88 -18.84 1.80 -17.58
N GLY A 89 -19.21 0.92 -16.64
CA GLY A 89 -18.30 0.27 -15.71
C GLY A 89 -19.08 -0.35 -14.56
N ASN A 90 -18.58 -1.45 -14.00
CA ASN A 90 -19.18 -2.09 -12.84
C ASN A 90 -18.11 -2.35 -11.77
N LEU A 91 -18.37 -1.89 -10.55
CA LEU A 91 -17.56 -2.20 -9.38
C LEU A 91 -18.22 -3.34 -8.59
N ASP A 92 -17.44 -4.37 -8.27
CA ASP A 92 -17.78 -5.38 -7.27
C ASP A 92 -16.64 -5.50 -6.26
N ASN A 93 -16.80 -4.83 -5.11
CA ASN A 93 -15.85 -4.87 -4.01
C ASN A 93 -15.76 -6.26 -3.34
N ASN A 94 -16.77 -7.14 -3.48
CA ASN A 94 -16.75 -8.44 -2.81
C ASN A 94 -15.74 -9.40 -3.45
N ILE A 95 -15.55 -9.28 -4.77
CA ILE A 95 -14.62 -10.09 -5.56
C ILE A 95 -13.42 -9.30 -6.07
N GLY A 96 -13.36 -8.01 -5.76
CA GLY A 96 -12.22 -7.16 -6.05
C GLY A 96 -12.07 -6.81 -7.53
N LEU A 97 -13.17 -6.50 -8.22
CA LEU A 97 -13.19 -6.25 -9.66
C LEU A 97 -13.84 -4.92 -10.02
N ILE A 98 -13.23 -4.22 -10.97
CA ILE A 98 -13.86 -3.20 -11.80
C ILE A 98 -13.81 -3.70 -13.24
N THR A 99 -14.97 -3.85 -13.88
CA THR A 99 -15.07 -4.40 -15.23
C THR A 99 -15.77 -3.46 -16.20
N ASN A 100 -15.40 -3.57 -17.47
CA ASN A 100 -15.98 -2.83 -18.59
C ASN A 100 -15.99 -1.30 -18.35
N LEU A 101 -14.95 -0.77 -17.68
CA LEU A 101 -14.83 0.65 -17.45
C LEU A 101 -14.33 1.32 -18.72
N GLY A 102 -15.23 1.93 -19.46
CA GLY A 102 -14.92 2.47 -20.76
C GLY A 102 -15.86 3.58 -21.18
N ALA A 103 -15.41 4.34 -22.15
CA ALA A 103 -16.18 5.38 -22.81
C ALA A 103 -15.52 5.74 -24.14
N GLY A 104 -16.20 6.58 -24.91
CA GLY A 104 -15.60 7.17 -26.11
C GLY A 104 -16.14 8.54 -26.47
N SER A 105 -15.58 9.08 -27.53
CA SER A 105 -15.92 10.32 -28.20
C SER A 105 -15.96 10.07 -29.70
N ILE A 106 -16.71 10.88 -30.43
CA ILE A 106 -16.67 10.88 -31.90
C ILE A 106 -16.47 12.33 -32.37
N PRO A 107 -15.22 12.83 -32.35
CA PRO A 107 -14.92 14.23 -32.66
C PRO A 107 -15.37 14.65 -34.06
N SER A 108 -15.38 13.73 -35.03
CA SER A 108 -15.85 13.99 -36.41
C SER A 108 -17.33 14.40 -36.49
N PHE A 109 -18.14 14.07 -35.47
CA PHE A 109 -19.53 14.52 -35.34
C PHE A 109 -19.71 15.57 -34.22
N GLY A 110 -18.62 16.12 -33.68
CA GLY A 110 -18.66 17.12 -32.62
C GLY A 110 -19.05 16.57 -31.24
N ILE A 111 -18.99 15.25 -31.03
CA ILE A 111 -19.35 14.63 -29.75
C ILE A 111 -18.08 14.31 -28.96
N GLY A 112 -17.81 15.12 -27.94
CA GLY A 112 -16.62 14.97 -27.12
C GLY A 112 -15.34 15.39 -27.84
N SER A 113 -14.19 14.99 -27.34
CA SER A 113 -12.89 15.37 -27.90
C SER A 113 -11.84 14.29 -27.64
N PRO A 114 -10.84 14.15 -28.53
CA PRO A 114 -9.74 13.22 -28.28
C PRO A 114 -8.90 13.68 -27.08
N MET A 115 -8.26 12.72 -26.40
CA MET A 115 -7.34 12.99 -25.29
C MET A 115 -5.92 12.54 -25.62
N GLY A 116 -4.93 13.05 -24.87
CA GLY A 116 -3.56 12.55 -24.88
C GLY A 116 -2.83 12.77 -26.20
N ILE A 117 -3.03 13.89 -26.88
CA ILE A 117 -2.30 14.23 -28.11
C ILE A 117 -0.87 14.63 -27.75
N ASN A 118 0.12 13.84 -28.16
CA ASN A 118 1.55 14.05 -27.89
C ASN A 118 1.92 14.07 -26.39
N GLN A 119 1.03 13.62 -25.51
CA GLN A 119 1.24 13.58 -24.07
C GLN A 119 0.40 12.49 -23.41
N LEU A 120 0.74 12.14 -22.17
CA LEU A 120 -0.11 11.32 -21.31
C LEU A 120 -1.17 12.20 -20.64
N ASP A 121 -2.43 11.80 -20.74
CA ASP A 121 -3.56 12.38 -20.02
C ASP A 121 -4.22 11.34 -19.12
N THR A 122 -4.90 11.79 -18.06
CA THR A 122 -5.62 10.90 -17.14
C THR A 122 -6.84 10.30 -17.83
N PHE A 123 -6.81 8.97 -17.99
CA PHE A 123 -7.95 8.20 -18.44
C PHE A 123 -8.90 7.90 -17.28
N SER A 124 -8.38 7.45 -16.15
CA SER A 124 -9.18 7.09 -14.98
C SER A 124 -8.41 7.33 -13.69
N LEU A 125 -9.14 7.70 -12.64
CA LEU A 125 -8.60 7.89 -11.30
C LEU A 125 -9.54 7.24 -10.27
N PHE A 126 -9.05 6.18 -9.62
CA PHE A 126 -9.77 5.43 -8.62
C PHE A 126 -9.33 5.79 -7.21
N HIS A 127 -10.25 5.75 -6.26
CA HIS A 127 -9.99 5.99 -4.84
C HIS A 127 -10.09 4.68 -4.07
N PHE A 128 -9.04 4.31 -3.36
CA PHE A 128 -8.94 3.06 -2.62
C PHE A 128 -8.63 3.32 -1.15
N GLN A 129 -9.04 2.37 -0.31
CA GLN A 129 -8.65 2.26 1.10
C GLN A 129 -7.96 0.91 1.35
N VAL A 130 -6.93 0.91 2.19
CA VAL A 130 -6.32 -0.32 2.72
C VAL A 130 -7.14 -0.82 3.90
N ILE A 131 -7.59 -2.07 3.87
CA ILE A 131 -8.42 -2.66 4.92
C ILE A 131 -7.72 -3.71 5.77
N GLU A 132 -6.62 -4.31 5.29
CA GLU A 132 -5.83 -5.31 6.04
C GLU A 132 -4.33 -5.14 5.83
N MET A 133 -3.53 -5.68 6.74
CA MET A 133 -2.08 -5.42 6.84
C MET A 133 -1.20 -6.17 5.83
N ASN A 134 -1.77 -6.95 4.91
CA ASN A 134 -1.01 -7.74 3.95
C ASN A 134 -0.81 -7.00 2.63
N ASN A 135 0.38 -7.11 2.04
CA ASN A 135 0.65 -6.60 0.69
C ASN A 135 -0.42 -7.08 -0.31
N SER A 136 -0.74 -6.23 -1.27
CA SER A 136 -1.74 -6.50 -2.30
C SER A 136 -1.17 -6.27 -3.69
N ILE A 137 -1.83 -6.80 -4.71
CA ILE A 137 -1.50 -6.58 -6.12
C ILE A 137 -2.73 -5.99 -6.80
N LEU A 138 -2.53 -4.85 -7.46
CA LEU A 138 -3.47 -4.30 -8.42
C LEU A 138 -3.09 -4.77 -9.82
N THR A 139 -4.03 -5.30 -10.58
CA THR A 139 -3.82 -5.65 -11.99
C THR A 139 -4.75 -4.84 -12.87
N LEU A 140 -4.19 -4.02 -13.74
CA LEU A 140 -4.91 -3.25 -14.76
C LEU A 140 -4.75 -3.93 -16.11
N ASN A 141 -5.84 -4.10 -16.85
CA ASN A 141 -5.84 -4.58 -18.23
C ASN A 141 -6.51 -3.55 -19.12
N ILE A 142 -5.86 -3.19 -20.22
CA ILE A 142 -6.39 -2.30 -21.26
C ILE A 142 -6.80 -3.14 -22.46
N ASP A 143 -8.07 -3.03 -22.87
CA ASP A 143 -8.52 -3.65 -24.11
C ASP A 143 -8.09 -2.79 -25.31
N LEU A 144 -6.98 -3.20 -25.94
CA LEU A 144 -6.44 -2.51 -27.11
C LEU A 144 -7.41 -2.57 -28.30
N SER A 145 -8.22 -3.62 -28.42
CA SER A 145 -9.20 -3.75 -29.51
C SER A 145 -10.36 -2.75 -29.40
N GLN A 146 -10.58 -2.20 -28.20
CA GLN A 146 -11.54 -1.14 -27.93
C GLN A 146 -10.89 0.23 -27.73
N THR A 147 -9.56 0.32 -27.90
CA THR A 147 -8.82 1.57 -27.77
C THR A 147 -8.60 2.21 -29.14
N GLY A 148 -9.44 3.19 -29.48
CA GLY A 148 -9.46 3.87 -30.77
C GLY A 148 -8.76 5.23 -30.76
N PHE A 149 -8.30 5.66 -31.93
CA PHE A 149 -7.72 6.98 -32.18
C PHE A 149 -8.60 7.80 -33.12
N ALA A 150 -8.41 9.12 -33.13
CA ALA A 150 -9.22 10.03 -33.95
C ALA A 150 -9.03 9.86 -35.47
N ASP A 151 -7.99 9.16 -35.91
CA ASP A 151 -7.75 8.78 -37.32
C ASP A 151 -8.52 7.52 -37.75
N GLY A 152 -9.34 6.95 -36.85
CA GLY A 152 -10.11 5.73 -37.08
C GLY A 152 -9.33 4.43 -36.91
N THR A 153 -8.05 4.50 -36.52
CA THR A 153 -7.25 3.33 -36.20
C THR A 153 -7.47 2.87 -34.76
N PHE A 154 -7.14 1.60 -34.48
CA PHE A 154 -7.16 1.03 -33.14
C PHE A 154 -5.75 0.69 -32.68
N ALA A 155 -5.54 0.76 -31.38
CA ALA A 155 -4.30 0.29 -30.77
C ALA A 155 -4.15 -1.21 -31.03
N ASN A 156 -2.95 -1.62 -31.41
CA ASN A 156 -2.63 -3.05 -31.54
C ASN A 156 -1.35 -3.44 -30.80
N GLN A 157 -0.71 -2.46 -30.15
CA GLN A 157 0.42 -2.64 -29.27
C GLN A 157 0.40 -1.61 -28.14
N SER A 158 1.05 -1.94 -27.03
CA SER A 158 1.42 -1.00 -25.99
C SER A 158 2.86 -1.31 -25.53
N PRO A 159 3.72 -0.31 -25.32
CA PRO A 159 5.09 -0.53 -24.83
C PRO A 159 5.11 -1.23 -23.48
N ASN A 160 4.02 -1.05 -22.71
CA ASN A 160 3.86 -1.57 -21.35
C ASN A 160 2.88 -2.75 -21.33
N GLN A 161 2.86 -3.55 -22.40
CA GLN A 161 2.22 -4.86 -22.48
C GLN A 161 0.71 -4.94 -22.26
N ASN A 162 -0.06 -3.84 -22.29
CA ASN A 162 -1.53 -3.76 -22.07
C ASN A 162 -2.04 -4.24 -20.70
N GLN A 163 -1.23 -5.00 -19.97
CA GLN A 163 -1.45 -5.47 -18.62
C GLN A 163 -0.38 -4.90 -17.70
N PHE A 164 -0.81 -4.31 -16.59
CA PHE A 164 0.05 -3.77 -15.54
C PHE A 164 -0.24 -4.49 -14.24
N ALA A 165 0.79 -4.87 -13.51
CA ALA A 165 0.67 -5.34 -12.13
C ALA A 165 1.46 -4.39 -11.23
N GLN A 166 0.81 -3.82 -10.22
CA GLN A 166 1.43 -2.95 -9.23
C GLN A 166 1.27 -3.56 -7.84
N THR A 167 2.38 -3.76 -7.15
CA THR A 167 2.36 -4.16 -5.75
C THR A 167 2.06 -2.95 -4.86
N ILE A 168 1.12 -3.12 -3.93
CA ILE A 168 0.83 -2.19 -2.86
C ILE A 168 1.55 -2.70 -1.62
N MET A 169 2.58 -1.96 -1.20
CA MET A 169 3.32 -2.26 0.02
C MET A 169 2.52 -1.77 1.22
N ILE A 170 2.24 -2.67 2.16
CA ILE A 170 1.49 -2.37 3.37
C ILE A 170 2.37 -2.68 4.59
N ASN A 171 2.45 -1.75 5.52
CA ASN A 171 3.20 -1.91 6.75
C ASN A 171 2.54 -2.98 7.61
N HIS A 172 3.38 -3.90 8.07
CA HIS A 172 2.99 -4.89 9.06
C HIS A 172 3.49 -4.38 10.42
N SER A 173 2.62 -3.80 11.22
CA SER A 173 2.92 -3.61 12.65
C SER A 173 2.91 -4.98 13.31
N GLN A 174 4.08 -5.47 13.74
CA GLN A 174 4.12 -6.65 14.60
C GLN A 174 3.36 -6.33 15.91
N PRO A 175 2.48 -7.21 16.40
CA PRO A 175 1.92 -7.04 17.73
C PRO A 175 3.09 -7.03 18.73
N ILE A 176 3.18 -5.97 19.51
CA ILE A 176 4.11 -5.88 20.63
C ILE A 176 3.77 -7.06 21.54
N THR A 177 4.65 -8.05 21.64
CA THR A 177 4.46 -9.14 22.60
C THR A 177 4.65 -8.52 23.97
N GLU A 178 3.58 -8.20 24.68
CA GLU A 178 3.70 -7.86 26.09
C GLU A 178 4.43 -9.02 26.79
N SER A 179 5.57 -8.74 27.41
CA SER A 179 6.26 -9.71 28.25
C SER A 179 5.29 -10.09 29.37
N SER A 180 4.74 -11.29 29.33
CA SER A 180 3.88 -11.79 30.38
C SER A 180 4.64 -11.76 31.72
N PRO A 181 4.14 -11.07 32.77
CA PRO A 181 4.77 -11.10 34.07
C PRO A 181 4.33 -12.38 34.79
N ILE A 182 4.81 -13.54 34.34
CA ILE A 182 4.64 -14.80 35.07
C ILE A 182 6.02 -15.44 35.23
N LEU A 183 6.79 -14.94 36.21
CA LEU A 183 7.37 -15.72 37.33
C LEU A 183 8.30 -14.81 38.16
N ALA A 184 7.73 -13.91 38.97
CA ALA A 184 8.46 -13.25 40.04
C ALA A 184 7.85 -13.65 41.39
N ILE A 185 7.73 -14.95 41.65
CA ILE A 185 7.46 -15.49 42.99
C ILE A 185 8.39 -16.69 43.20
N PHE A 186 9.05 -16.68 44.37
CA PHE A 186 9.99 -17.65 44.96
C PHE A 186 11.49 -17.44 44.72
N LEU A 187 12.06 -16.49 45.47
CA LEU A 187 13.24 -16.80 46.29
C LEU A 187 13.28 -15.97 47.60
N VAL A 188 12.18 -15.98 48.35
CA VAL A 188 12.19 -15.70 49.79
C VAL A 188 12.02 -17.04 50.48
N GLY A 189 13.13 -17.69 50.85
CA GLY A 189 13.04 -18.90 51.69
C GLY A 189 14.04 -20.02 51.43
N THR A 190 15.33 -19.77 51.26
CA THR A 190 16.39 -20.79 51.50
C THR A 190 17.76 -20.13 51.70
N LEU A 191 17.93 -19.32 52.74
CA LEU A 191 19.26 -18.87 53.19
C LEU A 191 19.52 -19.11 54.69
N LEU A 192 18.72 -19.96 55.36
CA LEU A 192 18.81 -20.15 56.81
C LEU A 192 19.12 -21.57 57.30
N LEU A 193 19.40 -22.56 56.43
CA LEU A 193 19.59 -23.94 56.88
C LEU A 193 20.81 -24.69 56.29
N LEU A 194 21.87 -23.99 55.91
CA LEU A 194 23.16 -24.65 55.57
C LEU A 194 24.36 -24.06 56.33
N ASN A 195 24.18 -23.67 57.60
CA ASN A 195 25.31 -23.30 58.48
C ASN A 195 25.67 -24.39 59.51
N LYS A 196 25.20 -25.61 59.29
CA LYS A 196 25.62 -26.80 60.03
C LYS A 196 25.84 -27.92 59.02
N PHE A 197 27.07 -28.10 58.57
CA PHE A 197 27.76 -29.39 58.42
C PHE A 197 29.01 -29.22 57.55
N LEU A 198 30.15 -29.59 58.12
CA LEU A 198 31.46 -29.89 57.50
C LEU A 198 32.17 -28.76 56.75
N ILE A 199 33.17 -28.13 57.39
CA ILE A 199 34.58 -28.40 57.04
C ILE A 199 35.36 -28.48 58.36
N THR A 200 35.63 -29.71 58.78
CA THR A 200 36.60 -30.04 59.83
C THR A 200 37.91 -30.39 59.14
N GLU A 201 38.95 -29.67 59.51
CA GLU A 201 40.38 -30.01 59.46
C GLU A 201 41.05 -30.35 58.11
N LEU A 202 42.15 -29.63 57.81
CA LEU A 202 43.51 -30.14 57.95
C LEU A 202 44.48 -29.06 57.42
N PHE A 203 45.22 -28.39 58.32
CA PHE A 203 46.68 -28.53 58.44
C PHE A 203 47.20 -27.62 59.59
N PRO A 204 48.11 -28.11 60.45
CA PRO A 204 48.44 -27.49 61.73
C PRO A 204 49.73 -26.67 61.72
N ASN A 205 49.97 -25.99 62.85
CA ASN A 205 51.24 -25.42 63.36
C ASN A 205 51.71 -24.12 62.68
N ARG A 206 52.18 -23.08 63.40
CA ARG A 206 52.81 -23.04 64.73
C ARG A 206 52.93 -21.58 65.21
N ILE A 207 52.70 -21.38 66.52
CA ILE A 207 53.45 -20.55 67.48
C ILE A 207 53.28 -19.01 67.52
N ASP A 208 52.76 -18.59 68.70
CA ASP A 208 53.14 -17.47 69.60
C ASP A 208 53.24 -16.04 69.02
N ARG A 209 52.80 -14.96 69.67
CA ARG A 209 52.93 -14.58 71.09
C ARG A 209 52.40 -13.14 71.23
N ASN A 210 51.90 -12.80 72.44
CA ASN A 210 51.97 -11.46 73.06
C ASN A 210 51.19 -10.30 72.39
N LYS A 211 50.66 -9.28 73.08
CA LYS A 211 50.54 -8.83 74.47
C LYS A 211 49.71 -7.54 74.43
N GLY A 212 49.02 -7.22 75.53
CA GLY A 212 48.75 -5.83 75.95
C GLY A 212 47.33 -5.35 75.63
N LYS A 213 46.46 -5.15 76.64
CA LYS A 213 46.39 -3.95 77.52
C LYS A 213 46.09 -2.68 76.70
N ALA A 214 45.17 -1.78 77.06
CA ALA A 214 44.25 -1.68 78.17
C ALA A 214 43.31 -0.48 77.90
N ASN A 215 42.11 -0.55 78.48
CA ASN A 215 41.41 0.50 79.22
C ASN A 215 41.10 1.89 78.63
N LYS A 216 39.87 2.31 79.02
CA LYS A 216 39.43 3.65 79.45
C LYS A 216 39.10 4.62 78.30
N PHE A 217 38.06 5.47 78.36
CA PHE A 217 37.24 5.96 79.47
C PHE A 217 35.91 6.48 78.90
N PHE A 218 34.82 6.33 79.65
CA PHE A 218 33.52 7.01 79.46
C PHE A 218 33.62 8.52 79.70
N LYS A 219 32.75 9.29 79.04
CA LYS A 219 31.96 10.35 79.70
C LYS A 219 30.73 10.70 78.86
N ASN A 220 29.59 10.50 79.53
CA ASN A 220 28.24 11.08 79.43
C ASN A 220 27.82 11.82 78.17
#